data_AF-A0A5R8Z3A9-F1
#
_entry.id   AF-A0A5R8Z3A9-F1
#
_cell.length_a   1.000
_cell.length_b   1.000
_cell.length_c   1.000
_cell.angle_alpha   90.00
_cell.angle_beta   90.00
_cell.angle_gamma   90.00
#
_symmetry.space_group_name_H-M   'P 1'
#
loop_
_entity.id
_entity.type
_entity.pdbx_description
1 polymer ?
#
loop_
_entity_poly.entity_id
_entity_poly.type
_entity_poly.pdbx_seq_one_letter_code
_entity_poly.pdbx_strand_id
1 'polypeptide(L)'
;MENIGNINVRSQFSSVSGVRRSPESSAVVESKELDESAQPEVELSSFAKQLAAAAERAAARDASLSRKELADFASKVLDKIGGDAYLLAKDFFDNFLPDTDDPELLERARQANAFATGRGDNPFKGLSREQLSLIIYDESGAFTINERRAARAERTDQHNEWARYIIDKMGAEYRQTGRNDQGLHEILDFYNSLPRIEVAQYGNYEANIKMQLAMHEVEWPEFNTSLIDMLANEWGAEKDLFGPQPTDIKEKNGQPEHVLDK
;
A
#
# COMPACT_ATOMS: atom_id res chain seq x y z
N MET A 1 11.82 39.66 -37.35
CA MET A 1 13.09 39.69 -38.10
C MET A 1 14.15 39.10 -37.20
N GLU A 2 14.75 37.99 -37.65
CA GLU A 2 16.09 37.46 -37.32
C GLU A 2 16.42 37.13 -35.84
N ASN A 3 17.10 36.04 -35.47
CA ASN A 3 17.63 34.88 -36.19
C ASN A 3 17.91 33.78 -35.14
N ILE A 4 17.80 32.52 -35.53
CA ILE A 4 17.90 31.32 -34.69
C ILE A 4 19.34 30.81 -34.77
N GLY A 5 20.00 30.57 -33.63
CA GLY A 5 21.36 30.03 -33.56
C GLY A 5 21.41 28.73 -32.76
N ASN A 6 21.23 27.60 -33.45
CA ASN A 6 21.46 26.24 -32.96
C ASN A 6 22.95 26.01 -32.63
N ILE A 7 23.26 25.43 -31.47
CA ILE A 7 24.57 24.84 -31.18
C ILE A 7 24.41 23.32 -31.08
N ASN A 8 25.00 22.64 -32.06
CA ASN A 8 25.11 21.20 -32.20
C ASN A 8 26.49 20.77 -31.65
N VAL A 9 26.55 19.93 -30.62
CA VAL A 9 27.81 19.35 -30.12
C VAL A 9 27.89 17.90 -30.58
N ARG A 10 28.75 17.66 -31.56
CA ARG A 10 29.07 16.33 -32.11
C ARG A 10 30.39 15.84 -31.51
N SER A 11 30.30 14.64 -30.94
CA SER A 11 31.40 13.74 -30.56
C SER A 11 32.45 13.56 -31.66
N GLN A 12 33.73 13.59 -31.29
CA GLN A 12 34.80 12.95 -32.04
C GLN A 12 35.83 12.31 -31.09
N PHE A 13 35.93 10.98 -31.21
CA PHE A 13 37.10 10.18 -30.84
C PHE A 13 38.23 10.42 -31.85
N SER A 14 39.48 10.44 -31.39
CA SER A 14 40.62 10.09 -32.23
C SER A 14 41.74 9.49 -31.40
N SER A 15 42.06 8.23 -31.72
CA SER A 15 43.20 7.45 -31.26
C SER A 15 44.34 7.64 -32.26
N VAL A 16 45.57 7.88 -31.80
CA VAL A 16 46.79 7.53 -32.56
C VAL A 16 47.92 7.12 -31.62
N SER A 17 48.39 5.89 -31.80
CA SER A 17 49.62 5.32 -31.26
C SER A 17 50.86 5.81 -32.02
N GLY A 18 51.99 5.97 -31.33
CA GLY A 18 53.28 6.26 -31.96
C GLY A 18 54.47 6.11 -31.01
N VAL A 19 54.90 4.86 -30.78
CA VAL A 19 56.13 4.50 -30.06
C VAL A 19 57.36 4.73 -30.96
N ARG A 20 58.46 5.32 -30.42
CA ARG A 20 59.85 4.84 -30.63
C ARG A 20 60.95 5.63 -29.86
N ARG A 21 61.71 4.84 -29.08
CA ARG A 21 63.17 4.82 -28.80
C ARG A 21 63.78 5.73 -27.72
N SER A 22 64.18 5.07 -26.63
CA SER A 22 65.32 5.39 -25.74
C SER A 22 66.67 4.97 -26.37
N PRO A 23 67.82 5.41 -25.83
CA PRO A 23 68.55 4.73 -24.72
C PRO A 23 69.16 5.76 -23.72
N GLU A 24 69.77 5.49 -22.56
CA GLU A 24 70.13 4.37 -21.68
C GLU A 24 70.65 5.05 -20.39
N SER A 25 70.41 4.48 -19.19
CA SER A 25 71.42 4.36 -18.12
C SER A 25 70.80 3.90 -16.78
N SER A 26 71.12 2.64 -16.45
CA SER A 26 71.46 2.10 -15.12
C SER A 26 70.39 2.00 -14.01
N ALA A 27 69.78 0.80 -13.98
CA ALA A 27 69.69 -0.14 -12.86
C ALA A 27 69.31 0.34 -11.44
N VAL A 28 68.13 -0.09 -10.96
CA VAL A 28 67.98 -1.00 -9.80
C VAL A 28 66.76 -1.88 -10.07
N VAL A 29 66.93 -3.20 -10.00
CA VAL A 29 65.87 -4.20 -10.09
C VAL A 29 65.37 -4.45 -8.67
N GLU A 30 64.15 -4.05 -8.37
CA GLU A 30 63.41 -4.53 -7.21
C GLU A 30 62.16 -5.25 -7.74
N SER A 31 62.24 -6.58 -7.73
CA SER A 31 61.14 -7.48 -8.09
C SER A 31 60.09 -7.42 -6.99
N LYS A 32 59.06 -6.60 -7.19
CA LYS A 32 57.82 -6.70 -6.43
C LYS A 32 56.95 -7.75 -7.09
N GLU A 33 56.73 -8.87 -6.39
CA GLU A 33 55.73 -9.87 -6.73
C GLU A 33 54.40 -9.17 -7.04
N LEU A 34 53.83 -9.52 -8.19
CA LEU A 34 52.46 -9.17 -8.54
C LEU A 34 51.56 -10.03 -7.66
N ASP A 35 51.00 -9.41 -6.62
CA ASP A 35 49.91 -9.98 -5.84
C ASP A 35 48.64 -9.98 -6.71
N GLU A 36 48.34 -11.15 -7.27
CA GLU A 36 47.13 -11.48 -7.99
C GLU A 36 46.01 -11.77 -6.97
N SER A 37 45.50 -10.73 -6.29
CA SER A 37 44.26 -10.83 -5.49
C SER A 37 43.82 -9.47 -4.93
N ALA A 38 43.26 -8.61 -5.78
CA ALA A 38 42.40 -7.53 -5.31
C ALA A 38 41.30 -7.28 -6.34
N GLN A 39 40.32 -8.19 -6.38
CA GLN A 39 39.01 -7.83 -6.89
C GLN A 39 38.50 -6.67 -6.00
N PRO A 40 38.00 -5.56 -6.55
CA PRO A 40 37.37 -4.54 -5.73
C PRO A 40 36.13 -5.17 -5.10
N GLU A 41 36.21 -5.51 -3.82
CA GLU A 41 35.05 -5.92 -3.04
C GLU A 41 34.10 -4.71 -3.06
N VAL A 42 32.94 -4.88 -3.70
CA VAL A 42 31.89 -3.87 -3.70
C VAL A 42 31.37 -3.82 -2.27
N GLU A 43 31.97 -2.98 -1.43
CA GLU A 43 31.51 -2.81 -0.05
C GLU A 43 30.10 -2.21 -0.07
N LEU A 44 29.11 -3.06 0.19
CA LEU A 44 27.73 -2.64 0.37
C LEU A 44 27.66 -1.66 1.55
N SER A 45 26.91 -0.57 1.37
CA SER A 45 26.66 0.41 2.44
C SER A 45 26.00 -0.26 3.65
N SER A 46 26.17 0.32 4.82
CA SER A 46 25.60 -0.24 6.05
C SER A 46 24.08 -0.23 5.99
N PHE A 47 23.50 0.79 5.36
CA PHE A 47 22.06 0.81 5.10
C PHE A 47 21.60 -0.34 4.20
N ALA A 48 22.33 -0.65 3.13
CA ALA A 48 21.97 -1.75 2.23
C ALA A 48 22.02 -3.11 2.96
N LYS A 49 23.04 -3.33 3.80
CA LYS A 49 23.15 -4.52 4.65
C LYS A 49 21.99 -4.63 5.63
N GLN A 50 21.60 -3.52 6.28
CA GLN A 50 20.47 -3.49 7.20
C GLN A 50 19.14 -3.80 6.50
N LEU A 51 18.90 -3.21 5.32
CA LEU A 51 17.70 -3.50 4.52
C LEU A 51 17.64 -4.95 4.07
N ALA A 52 18.76 -5.53 3.62
CA ALA A 52 18.82 -6.93 3.23
C ALA A 52 18.47 -7.87 4.41
N ALA A 53 19.08 -7.63 5.57
CA ALA A 53 18.79 -8.41 6.77
C ALA A 53 17.33 -8.23 7.24
N ALA A 54 16.77 -7.03 7.11
CA ALA A 54 15.36 -6.76 7.41
C ALA A 54 14.42 -7.47 6.42
N ALA A 55 14.79 -7.57 5.15
CA ALA A 55 14.06 -8.31 4.13
C ALA A 55 13.98 -9.81 4.46
N GLU A 56 15.09 -10.42 4.88
CA GLU A 56 15.12 -11.82 5.31
C GLU A 56 14.20 -12.06 6.51
N ARG A 57 14.26 -11.19 7.53
CA ARG A 57 13.36 -11.26 8.70
C ARG A 57 11.90 -11.08 8.32
N ALA A 58 11.60 -10.13 7.42
CA ALA A 58 10.24 -9.90 6.94
C ALA A 58 9.71 -11.11 6.18
N ALA A 59 10.52 -11.73 5.31
CA ALA A 59 10.14 -12.94 4.58
C ALA A 59 9.86 -14.11 5.54
N ALA A 60 10.73 -14.32 6.55
CA ALA A 60 10.53 -15.36 7.55
C ALA A 60 9.25 -15.14 8.38
N ARG A 61 8.99 -13.90 8.81
CA ARG A 61 7.75 -13.52 9.50
C ARG A 61 6.52 -13.78 8.63
N ASP A 62 6.53 -13.29 7.41
CA ASP A 62 5.36 -13.38 6.53
C ASP A 62 5.09 -14.85 6.13
N ALA A 63 6.12 -15.68 5.98
CA ALA A 63 5.98 -17.11 5.72
C ALA A 63 5.41 -17.90 6.91
N SER A 64 5.67 -17.46 8.15
CA SER A 64 5.28 -18.19 9.36
C SER A 64 3.95 -17.76 9.95
N LEU A 65 3.55 -16.50 9.76
CA LEU A 65 2.33 -15.95 10.38
C LEU A 65 1.12 -15.99 9.44
N SER A 66 -0.03 -16.31 10.00
CA SER A 66 -1.32 -16.13 9.34
C SER A 66 -1.62 -14.66 9.09
N ARG A 67 -2.59 -14.37 8.22
CA ARG A 67 -3.01 -12.99 7.95
C ARG A 67 -3.48 -12.27 9.22
N LYS A 68 -4.20 -12.96 10.12
CA LYS A 68 -4.64 -12.37 11.38
C LYS A 68 -3.45 -12.06 12.30
N GLU A 69 -2.52 -13.01 12.45
CA GLU A 69 -1.32 -12.80 13.27
C GLU A 69 -0.43 -11.69 12.72
N LEU A 70 -0.33 -11.55 11.38
CA LEU A 70 0.36 -10.43 10.75
C LEU A 70 -0.32 -9.08 11.05
N ALA A 71 -1.65 -9.03 11.05
CA ALA A 71 -2.39 -7.81 11.39
C ALA A 71 -2.21 -7.44 12.87
N ASP A 72 -2.26 -8.43 13.76
CA ASP A 72 -2.04 -8.24 15.20
C ASP A 72 -0.59 -7.79 15.48
N PHE A 73 0.39 -8.41 14.80
CA PHE A 73 1.80 -8.02 14.85
C PHE A 73 2.01 -6.58 14.33
N ALA A 74 1.44 -6.24 13.17
CA ALA A 74 1.55 -4.91 12.60
C ALA A 74 0.96 -3.85 13.55
N SER A 75 -0.20 -4.12 14.14
CA SER A 75 -0.86 -3.22 15.09
C SER A 75 0.02 -2.98 16.32
N LYS A 76 0.59 -4.04 16.89
CA LYS A 76 1.53 -3.94 18.03
C LYS A 76 2.77 -3.11 17.68
N VAL A 77 3.34 -3.31 16.50
CA VAL A 77 4.49 -2.52 16.04
C VAL A 77 4.13 -1.04 15.90
N LEU A 78 3.01 -0.74 15.25
CA LEU A 78 2.58 0.64 15.03
C LEU A 78 2.25 1.35 16.35
N ASP A 79 1.69 0.64 17.32
CA ASP A 79 1.47 1.14 18.68
C ASP A 79 2.80 1.47 19.40
N LYS A 80 3.81 0.60 19.32
CA LYS A 80 5.13 0.87 19.92
C LYS A 80 5.79 2.14 19.40
N ILE A 81 5.60 2.46 18.12
CA ILE A 81 6.25 3.63 17.49
C ILE A 81 5.35 4.86 17.45
N GLY A 82 4.07 4.78 17.86
CA GLY A 82 3.09 5.85 17.69
C GLY A 82 2.06 6.03 18.81
N GLY A 83 1.96 5.07 19.73
CA GLY A 83 1.00 5.04 20.83
C GLY A 83 1.50 5.71 22.10
N ASP A 84 0.74 5.53 23.18
CA ASP A 84 0.92 6.27 24.44
C ASP A 84 2.30 6.04 25.07
N ALA A 85 2.81 4.80 25.03
CA ALA A 85 4.13 4.48 25.55
C ALA A 85 5.26 5.24 24.81
N TYR A 86 5.11 5.43 23.50
CA TYR A 86 6.03 6.29 22.75
C TYR A 86 5.94 7.74 23.23
N LEU A 87 4.72 8.27 23.37
CA LEU A 87 4.52 9.67 23.75
C LEU A 87 5.14 9.96 25.13
N LEU A 88 5.03 9.04 26.08
CA LEU A 88 5.65 9.14 27.40
C LEU A 88 7.17 9.11 27.36
N ALA A 89 7.77 8.40 26.40
CA ALA A 89 9.21 8.27 26.24
C ALA A 89 9.78 9.14 25.10
N LYS A 90 9.01 10.11 24.59
CA LYS A 90 9.37 10.89 23.40
C LYS A 90 10.73 11.58 23.56
N ASP A 91 10.96 12.23 24.69
CA ASP A 91 12.21 12.97 24.95
C ASP A 91 13.43 12.03 24.96
N PHE A 92 13.27 10.79 25.41
CA PHE A 92 14.33 9.78 25.32
C PHE A 92 14.63 9.45 23.85
N PHE A 93 13.61 9.16 23.05
CA PHE A 93 13.80 8.80 21.64
C PHE A 93 14.35 9.96 20.81
N ASP A 94 13.90 11.19 21.06
CA ASP A 94 14.38 12.40 20.37
C ASP A 94 15.90 12.64 20.56
N ASN A 95 16.49 12.07 21.60
CA ASN A 95 17.93 12.17 21.89
C ASN A 95 18.69 10.84 21.75
N PHE A 96 17.99 9.75 21.40
CA PHE A 96 18.59 8.43 21.33
C PHE A 96 19.49 8.29 20.10
N LEU A 97 20.70 7.76 20.31
CA LEU A 97 21.60 7.32 19.25
C LEU A 97 21.97 5.85 19.50
N PRO A 98 22.07 5.03 18.43
CA PRO A 98 22.50 3.64 18.57
C PRO A 98 23.96 3.57 19.04
N ASP A 99 24.26 2.55 19.83
CA ASP A 99 25.63 2.24 20.27
C ASP A 99 26.38 1.54 19.13
N THR A 100 27.03 2.34 18.27
CA THR A 100 27.77 1.88 17.09
C THR A 100 28.83 2.88 16.69
N ASP A 101 29.95 2.39 16.16
CA ASP A 101 31.00 3.22 15.57
C ASP A 101 30.74 3.55 14.09
N ASP A 102 29.62 3.06 13.54
CA ASP A 102 29.27 3.29 12.14
C ASP A 102 28.77 4.73 11.91
N PRO A 103 29.52 5.56 11.16
CA PRO A 103 29.16 6.96 10.96
C PRO A 103 27.88 7.13 10.12
N GLU A 104 27.57 6.20 9.20
CA GLU A 104 26.36 6.25 8.37
C GLU A 104 25.12 6.04 9.24
N LEU A 105 25.18 5.08 10.17
CA LEU A 105 24.07 4.80 11.09
C LEU A 105 23.85 5.94 12.08
N LEU A 106 24.93 6.46 12.66
CA LEU A 106 24.84 7.58 13.59
C LEU A 106 24.25 8.82 12.94
N GLU A 107 24.67 9.14 11.71
CA GLU A 107 24.15 10.30 10.98
C GLU A 107 22.67 10.13 10.64
N ARG A 108 22.26 8.96 10.15
CA ARG A 108 20.85 8.71 9.83
C ARG A 108 19.96 8.74 11.08
N ALA A 109 20.45 8.25 12.22
CA ALA A 109 19.74 8.37 13.49
C ALA A 109 19.58 9.85 13.92
N ARG A 110 20.61 10.69 13.75
CA ARG A 110 20.50 12.14 14.00
C ARG A 110 19.47 12.80 13.08
N GLN A 111 19.46 12.46 11.80
CA GLN A 111 18.48 12.98 10.84
C GLN A 111 17.06 12.58 11.20
N ALA A 112 16.85 11.32 11.60
CA ALA A 112 15.55 10.85 12.07
C ALA A 112 15.08 11.58 13.34
N ASN A 113 15.98 11.87 14.28
CA ASN A 113 15.67 12.67 15.48
C ASN A 113 15.37 14.14 15.14
N ALA A 114 16.12 14.73 14.20
CA ALA A 114 15.84 16.08 13.70
C ALA A 114 14.47 16.14 13.02
N PHE A 115 14.12 15.15 12.20
CA PHE A 115 12.79 15.02 11.61
C PHE A 115 11.68 14.87 12.67
N ALA A 116 11.89 13.99 13.66
CA ALA A 116 10.92 13.76 14.75
C ALA A 116 10.66 15.00 15.62
N THR A 117 11.58 15.96 15.62
CA THR A 117 11.47 17.25 16.32
C THR A 117 11.09 18.42 15.39
N GLY A 118 10.82 18.16 14.11
CA GLY A 118 10.44 19.17 13.12
C GLY A 118 11.57 20.10 12.69
N ARG A 119 12.84 19.68 12.86
CA ARG A 119 14.05 20.46 12.57
C ARG A 119 14.80 19.99 11.34
N GLY A 120 14.38 18.90 10.71
CA GLY A 120 15.05 18.33 9.54
C GLY A 120 14.08 17.58 8.63
N ASP A 121 14.57 17.24 7.45
CA ASP A 121 13.83 16.47 6.45
C ASP A 121 13.77 14.98 6.82
N ASN A 122 12.82 14.27 6.22
CA ASN A 122 12.70 12.83 6.41
C ASN A 122 13.90 12.10 5.76
N PRO A 123 14.74 11.37 6.52
CA PRO A 123 15.91 10.67 5.97
C PRO A 123 15.58 9.55 4.98
N PHE A 124 14.32 9.13 4.90
CA PHE A 124 13.85 8.06 4.02
C PHE A 124 13.02 8.57 2.83
N LYS A 125 13.03 9.88 2.57
CA LYS A 125 12.36 10.47 1.41
C LYS A 125 12.77 9.75 0.12
N GLY A 126 11.79 9.31 -0.66
CA GLY A 126 12.05 8.66 -1.95
C GLY A 126 12.40 7.17 -1.91
N LEU A 127 12.42 6.54 -0.72
CA LEU A 127 12.48 5.08 -0.65
C LEU A 127 11.19 4.44 -1.18
N SER A 128 11.31 3.22 -1.70
CA SER A 128 10.14 2.46 -2.15
C SER A 128 9.26 2.09 -0.96
N ARG A 129 7.96 1.87 -1.23
CA ARG A 129 7.01 1.45 -0.20
C ARG A 129 7.47 0.18 0.51
N GLU A 130 8.01 -0.78 -0.22
CA GLU A 130 8.52 -2.05 0.30
C GLU A 130 9.69 -1.80 1.25
N GLN A 131 10.67 -0.97 0.87
CA GLN A 131 11.79 -0.61 1.72
C GLN A 131 11.32 0.09 3.01
N LEU A 132 10.34 0.98 2.90
CA LEU A 132 9.73 1.64 4.06
C LEU A 132 9.06 0.61 4.98
N SER A 133 8.31 -0.35 4.43
CA SER A 133 7.69 -1.41 5.23
C SER A 133 8.73 -2.30 5.92
N LEU A 134 9.87 -2.58 5.29
CA LEU A 134 10.97 -3.31 5.92
C LEU A 134 11.48 -2.59 7.17
N ILE A 135 11.69 -1.27 7.09
CA ILE A 135 12.14 -0.44 8.21
C ILE A 135 11.06 -0.40 9.30
N ILE A 136 9.81 -0.05 8.94
CA ILE A 136 8.71 0.14 9.89
C ILE A 136 8.49 -1.10 10.76
N TYR A 137 8.50 -2.29 10.15
CA TYR A 137 8.12 -3.54 10.81
C TYR A 137 9.31 -4.37 11.32
N ASP A 138 10.54 -3.86 11.26
CA ASP A 138 11.70 -4.54 11.83
C ASP A 138 11.82 -4.26 13.35
N GLU A 139 11.63 -5.30 14.16
CA GLU A 139 11.80 -5.24 15.62
C GLU A 139 13.20 -5.67 16.09
N SER A 140 14.14 -5.93 15.17
CA SER A 140 15.50 -6.40 15.52
C SER A 140 16.36 -5.39 16.27
N GLY A 141 16.01 -4.10 16.21
CA GLY A 141 16.83 -3.01 16.73
C GLY A 141 17.83 -2.44 15.72
N ALA A 142 17.85 -2.93 14.48
CA ALA A 142 18.68 -2.36 13.41
C ALA A 142 18.30 -0.90 13.06
N PHE A 143 17.03 -0.54 13.28
CA PHE A 143 16.52 0.82 13.11
C PHE A 143 15.98 1.34 14.45
N THR A 144 16.34 2.57 14.79
CA THR A 144 15.84 3.30 15.95
C THR A 144 14.33 3.56 15.84
N ILE A 145 13.67 3.87 16.95
CA ILE A 145 12.24 4.20 16.96
C ILE A 145 11.92 5.41 16.07
N ASN A 146 12.76 6.44 16.10
CA ASN A 146 12.56 7.63 15.26
C ASN A 146 12.82 7.35 13.77
N GLU A 147 13.75 6.46 13.42
CA GLU A 147 13.89 6.00 12.03
C GLU A 147 12.62 5.27 11.57
N ARG A 148 12.08 4.35 12.37
CA ARG A 148 10.84 3.63 12.03
C ARG A 148 9.64 4.57 11.90
N ARG A 149 9.58 5.63 12.72
CA ARG A 149 8.57 6.69 12.59
C ARG A 149 8.75 7.51 11.32
N ALA A 150 9.99 7.88 10.97
CA ALA A 150 10.28 8.59 9.74
C ALA A 150 9.87 7.77 8.51
N ALA A 151 10.18 6.47 8.49
CA ALA A 151 9.74 5.57 7.43
C ALA A 151 8.20 5.46 7.38
N ARG A 152 7.52 5.38 8.52
CA ARG A 152 6.05 5.39 8.60
C ARG A 152 5.46 6.69 8.05
N ALA A 153 6.06 7.84 8.35
CA ALA A 153 5.62 9.13 7.87
C ALA A 153 5.72 9.21 6.34
N GLU A 154 6.87 8.88 5.75
CA GLU A 154 7.04 8.88 4.29
C GLU A 154 6.06 7.91 3.61
N ARG A 155 5.88 6.71 4.14
CA ARG A 155 4.89 5.75 3.59
C ARG A 155 3.47 6.31 3.63
N THR A 156 3.14 7.05 4.69
CA THR A 156 1.82 7.69 4.85
C THR A 156 1.66 8.80 3.83
N ASP A 157 2.70 9.60 3.59
CA ASP A 157 2.68 10.65 2.57
C ASP A 157 2.49 10.06 1.17
N GLN A 158 3.25 9.01 0.81
CA GLN A 158 3.07 8.28 -0.46
C GLN A 158 1.66 7.72 -0.61
N HIS A 159 1.09 7.16 0.47
CA HIS A 159 -0.30 6.67 0.45
C HIS A 159 -1.31 7.81 0.24
N ASN A 160 -1.12 8.95 0.92
CA ASN A 160 -2.02 10.09 0.81
C ASN A 160 -1.98 10.71 -0.58
N GLU A 161 -0.82 10.75 -1.23
CA GLU A 161 -0.67 11.19 -2.62
C GLU A 161 -1.42 10.27 -3.57
N TRP A 162 -1.20 8.95 -3.47
CA TRP A 162 -1.93 7.96 -4.26
C TRP A 162 -3.44 8.02 -4.01
N ALA A 163 -3.86 8.17 -2.76
CA ALA A 163 -5.27 8.24 -2.37
C ALA A 163 -5.98 9.46 -2.99
N ARG A 164 -5.33 10.62 -3.02
CA ARG A 164 -5.88 11.81 -3.70
C ARG A 164 -6.03 11.57 -5.20
N TYR A 165 -4.99 11.03 -5.83
CA TYR A 165 -5.01 10.71 -7.25
C TYR A 165 -6.16 9.75 -7.61
N ILE A 166 -6.34 8.65 -6.87
CA ILE A 166 -7.36 7.66 -7.22
C ILE A 166 -8.77 8.18 -6.98
N ILE A 167 -8.98 9.02 -5.95
CA ILE A 167 -10.25 9.71 -5.70
C ILE A 167 -10.58 10.65 -6.86
N ASP A 168 -9.63 11.47 -7.31
CA ASP A 168 -9.83 12.40 -8.42
C ASP A 168 -10.12 11.66 -9.73
N LYS A 169 -9.38 10.57 -9.99
CA LYS A 169 -9.58 9.72 -11.16
C LYS A 169 -10.97 9.09 -11.17
N MET A 170 -11.39 8.43 -10.08
CA MET A 170 -12.73 7.85 -9.97
C MET A 170 -13.81 8.91 -10.12
N GLY A 171 -13.65 10.08 -9.48
CA GLY A 171 -14.59 11.18 -9.64
C GLY A 171 -14.72 11.65 -11.09
N ALA A 172 -13.63 11.68 -11.85
CA ALA A 172 -13.63 12.01 -13.27
C ALA A 172 -14.26 10.91 -14.13
N GLU A 173 -13.96 9.65 -13.86
CA GLU A 173 -14.54 8.47 -14.54
C GLU A 173 -16.07 8.48 -14.37
N TYR A 174 -16.54 8.61 -13.13
CA TYR A 174 -17.97 8.66 -12.82
C TYR A 174 -18.71 9.77 -13.56
N ARG A 175 -18.13 10.97 -13.65
CA ARG A 175 -18.74 12.09 -14.39
C ARG A 175 -18.86 11.83 -15.89
N GLN A 176 -18.02 10.98 -16.45
CA GLN A 176 -18.01 10.67 -17.88
C GLN A 176 -18.87 9.45 -18.23
N THR A 177 -18.87 8.42 -17.38
CA THR A 177 -19.45 7.11 -17.69
C THR A 177 -20.58 6.69 -16.75
N GLY A 178 -20.74 7.36 -15.62
CA GLY A 178 -21.60 6.92 -14.51
C GLY A 178 -21.04 5.71 -13.74
N ARG A 179 -19.80 5.28 -14.02
CA ARG A 179 -19.15 4.08 -13.46
C ARG A 179 -17.73 4.41 -12.96
N ASN A 180 -17.13 3.49 -12.19
CA ASN A 180 -15.81 3.64 -11.56
C ASN A 180 -14.92 2.39 -11.75
N ASP A 181 -15.19 1.59 -12.77
CA ASP A 181 -14.62 0.25 -12.90
C ASP A 181 -13.09 0.32 -13.07
N GLN A 182 -12.58 1.30 -13.83
CA GLN A 182 -11.14 1.47 -14.01
C GLN A 182 -10.45 1.86 -12.70
N GLY A 183 -11.05 2.78 -11.93
CA GLY A 183 -10.53 3.14 -10.62
C GLY A 183 -10.56 1.99 -9.63
N LEU A 184 -11.62 1.17 -9.63
CA LEU A 184 -11.71 -0.02 -8.76
C LEU A 184 -10.65 -1.08 -9.12
N HIS A 185 -10.36 -1.28 -10.41
CA HIS A 185 -9.25 -2.15 -10.83
C HIS A 185 -7.90 -1.63 -10.36
N GLU A 186 -7.62 -0.34 -10.48
CA GLU A 186 -6.35 0.23 -10.03
C GLU A 186 -6.19 0.18 -8.50
N ILE A 187 -7.29 0.28 -7.75
CA ILE A 187 -7.28 0.02 -6.29
C ILE A 187 -6.88 -1.43 -6.00
N LEU A 188 -7.40 -2.39 -6.75
CA LEU A 188 -7.00 -3.79 -6.61
C LEU A 188 -5.53 -4.00 -6.95
N ASP A 189 -5.03 -3.40 -8.02
CA ASP A 189 -3.62 -3.49 -8.42
C ASP A 189 -2.69 -2.92 -7.35
N PHE A 190 -3.02 -1.73 -6.82
CA PHE A 190 -2.30 -1.13 -5.71
C PHE A 190 -2.28 -2.07 -4.50
N TYR A 191 -3.43 -2.62 -4.12
CA TYR A 191 -3.53 -3.52 -2.98
C TYR A 191 -2.72 -4.81 -3.16
N ASN A 192 -2.74 -5.38 -4.37
CA ASN A 192 -1.99 -6.59 -4.72
C ASN A 192 -0.47 -6.36 -4.73
N SER A 193 -0.02 -5.13 -4.94
CA SER A 193 1.41 -4.77 -4.84
C SER A 193 1.91 -4.58 -3.40
N LEU A 194 1.02 -4.49 -2.41
CA LEU A 194 1.43 -4.21 -1.04
C LEU A 194 2.14 -5.41 -0.38
N PRO A 195 3.12 -5.16 0.52
CA PRO A 195 3.68 -6.21 1.36
C PRO A 195 2.59 -6.91 2.18
N ARG A 196 2.75 -8.22 2.42
CA ARG A 196 1.71 -9.05 3.08
C ARG A 196 1.32 -8.53 4.46
N ILE A 197 2.27 -7.96 5.21
CA ILE A 197 1.99 -7.31 6.50
C ILE A 197 1.10 -6.07 6.38
N GLU A 198 1.17 -5.35 5.27
CA GLU A 198 0.29 -4.21 5.00
C GLU A 198 -1.09 -4.69 4.57
N VAL A 199 -1.16 -5.62 3.62
CA VAL A 199 -2.40 -6.30 3.20
C VAL A 199 -3.18 -6.83 4.41
N ALA A 200 -2.49 -7.42 5.39
CA ALA A 200 -3.10 -7.96 6.60
C ALA A 200 -3.91 -6.93 7.40
N GLN A 201 -3.54 -5.65 7.36
CA GLN A 201 -4.20 -4.59 8.13
C GLN A 201 -5.55 -4.15 7.53
N TYR A 202 -5.84 -4.47 6.27
CA TYR A 202 -7.02 -3.97 5.56
C TYR A 202 -8.26 -4.87 5.64
N GLY A 203 -8.30 -5.88 6.53
CA GLY A 203 -9.52 -6.67 6.75
C GLY A 203 -10.10 -7.26 5.45
N ASN A 204 -11.39 -7.08 5.17
CA ASN A 204 -12.02 -7.63 3.96
C ASN A 204 -12.05 -6.65 2.76
N TYR A 205 -11.12 -5.68 2.72
CA TYR A 205 -11.14 -4.60 1.72
C TYR A 205 -11.14 -5.11 0.27
N GLU A 206 -10.25 -6.03 -0.09
CA GLU A 206 -10.20 -6.61 -1.44
C GLU A 206 -11.53 -7.28 -1.86
N ALA A 207 -12.14 -8.04 -0.95
CA ALA A 207 -13.42 -8.69 -1.20
C ALA A 207 -14.54 -7.67 -1.41
N ASN A 208 -14.53 -6.56 -0.66
CA ASN A 208 -15.49 -5.48 -0.84
C ASN A 208 -15.34 -4.79 -2.19
N ILE A 209 -14.11 -4.53 -2.65
CA ILE A 209 -13.85 -3.93 -3.97
C ILE A 209 -14.28 -4.89 -5.09
N LYS A 210 -13.95 -6.18 -4.99
CA LYS A 210 -14.40 -7.21 -5.93
C LYS A 210 -15.93 -7.32 -5.99
N MET A 211 -16.62 -7.22 -4.86
CA MET A 211 -18.07 -7.22 -4.80
C MET A 211 -18.68 -5.99 -5.49
N GLN A 212 -18.06 -4.81 -5.38
CA GLN A 212 -18.49 -3.61 -6.09
C GLN A 212 -18.37 -3.77 -7.62
N LEU A 213 -17.23 -4.31 -8.09
CA LEU A 213 -17.05 -4.63 -9.51
C LEU A 213 -18.12 -5.61 -10.01
N ALA A 214 -18.36 -6.70 -9.27
CA ALA A 214 -19.37 -7.68 -9.64
C ALA A 214 -20.80 -7.10 -9.71
N MET A 215 -21.16 -6.15 -8.82
CA MET A 215 -22.46 -5.47 -8.90
C MET A 215 -22.61 -4.62 -10.17
N HIS A 216 -21.52 -4.06 -10.69
CA HIS A 216 -21.55 -3.29 -11.93
C HIS A 216 -21.54 -4.17 -13.19
N GLU A 217 -21.12 -5.43 -13.09
CA GLU A 217 -21.15 -6.42 -14.18
C GLU A 217 -22.54 -7.04 -14.38
N VAL A 218 -23.44 -6.95 -13.39
CA VAL A 218 -24.83 -7.40 -13.56
C VAL A 218 -25.57 -6.39 -14.43
N GLU A 219 -25.73 -6.70 -15.71
CA GLU A 219 -26.80 -6.12 -16.53
C GLU A 219 -28.13 -6.49 -15.87
N TRP A 220 -28.76 -5.55 -15.17
CA TRP A 220 -30.18 -5.69 -14.87
C TRP A 220 -30.90 -5.76 -16.21
N PRO A 221 -31.64 -6.84 -16.51
CA PRO A 221 -32.50 -6.84 -17.69
C PRO A 221 -33.38 -5.60 -17.60
N GLU A 222 -33.51 -4.85 -18.69
CA GLU A 222 -34.60 -3.90 -18.79
C GLU A 222 -35.90 -4.71 -18.65
N PHE A 223 -36.45 -4.76 -17.44
CA PHE A 223 -37.79 -5.26 -17.24
C PHE A 223 -38.71 -4.23 -17.86
N ASN A 224 -39.04 -4.42 -19.14
CA ASN A 224 -40.09 -3.69 -19.85
C ASN A 224 -41.50 -3.98 -19.28
N THR A 225 -41.58 -4.59 -18.10
CA THR A 225 -42.76 -4.84 -17.31
C THR A 225 -42.52 -4.29 -15.90
N SER A 226 -43.41 -3.40 -15.47
CA SER A 226 -43.37 -2.87 -14.11
C SER A 226 -43.56 -4.02 -13.11
N LEU A 227 -42.97 -3.91 -11.90
CA LEU A 227 -43.25 -4.84 -10.80
C LEU A 227 -44.76 -4.95 -10.52
N ILE A 228 -45.50 -3.88 -10.78
CA ILE A 228 -46.97 -3.85 -10.71
C ILE A 228 -47.61 -4.72 -11.81
N ASP A 229 -47.07 -4.73 -13.02
CA ASP A 229 -47.56 -5.56 -14.12
C ASP A 229 -47.24 -7.05 -13.91
N MET A 230 -46.10 -7.34 -13.27
CA MET A 230 -45.70 -8.71 -12.92
C MET A 230 -46.61 -9.30 -11.83
N LEU A 231 -46.90 -8.53 -10.77
CA LEU A 231 -47.87 -8.91 -9.73
C LEU A 231 -49.30 -9.04 -10.27
N ALA A 232 -49.71 -8.19 -11.20
CA ALA A 232 -51.03 -8.25 -11.82
C ALA A 232 -51.20 -9.50 -12.69
N ASN A 233 -50.16 -9.94 -13.39
CA ASN A 233 -50.19 -11.12 -14.25
C ASN A 233 -50.13 -12.45 -13.46
N GLU A 234 -49.41 -12.50 -12.35
CA GLU A 234 -49.34 -13.73 -11.52
C GLU A 234 -50.61 -13.98 -10.70
N TRP A 235 -51.33 -12.94 -10.28
CA TRP A 235 -52.57 -13.09 -9.49
C TRP A 235 -53.86 -13.12 -10.32
N GLY A 236 -53.78 -12.94 -11.65
CA GLY A 236 -54.93 -13.06 -12.54
C GLY A 236 -55.36 -14.50 -12.87
N ALA A 237 -54.52 -15.50 -12.55
CA ALA A 237 -54.71 -16.90 -12.96
C ALA A 237 -55.35 -17.81 -11.88
N GLU A 238 -55.60 -17.32 -10.66
CA GLU A 238 -56.31 -18.08 -9.63
C GLU A 238 -57.80 -17.72 -9.60
N LYS A 239 -58.57 -18.19 -10.57
CA LYS A 239 -60.04 -18.25 -10.44
C LYS A 239 -60.62 -19.64 -10.18
N ASP A 240 -59.79 -20.69 -10.19
CA ASP A 240 -60.28 -22.08 -10.07
C ASP A 240 -59.66 -22.92 -8.92
N LEU A 241 -58.92 -22.32 -7.97
CA LEU A 241 -58.26 -23.07 -6.88
C LEU A 241 -59.01 -23.10 -5.54
N PHE A 242 -60.17 -22.43 -5.43
CA PHE A 242 -61.04 -22.54 -4.25
C PHE A 242 -62.38 -23.20 -4.60
N GLY A 243 -62.34 -24.53 -4.71
CA GLY A 243 -63.53 -25.38 -4.62
C GLY A 243 -64.24 -25.25 -3.27
N PRO A 244 -65.50 -25.72 -3.15
CA PRO A 244 -66.47 -25.23 -2.17
C PRO A 244 -66.03 -25.41 -0.72
N GLN A 245 -66.17 -24.32 0.05
CA GLN A 245 -65.93 -24.23 1.49
C GLN A 245 -66.89 -25.15 2.28
N PRO A 246 -66.44 -25.87 3.32
CA PRO A 246 -67.32 -26.60 4.22
C PRO A 246 -68.19 -25.65 5.06
N THR A 247 -69.43 -26.09 5.26
CA THR A 247 -70.58 -25.41 5.87
C THR A 247 -70.35 -24.72 7.23
N ASP A 248 -70.81 -23.46 7.28
CA ASP A 248 -71.25 -22.62 8.40
C ASP A 248 -71.25 -23.21 9.83
N ILE A 249 -70.29 -22.76 10.65
CA ILE A 249 -70.53 -22.60 12.09
C ILE A 249 -71.34 -21.31 12.25
N LYS A 250 -72.64 -21.45 12.51
CA LYS A 250 -73.54 -20.33 12.82
C LYS A 250 -73.16 -19.70 14.17
N GLU A 251 -72.33 -18.66 14.16
CA GLU A 251 -72.41 -17.63 15.18
C GLU A 251 -73.47 -16.61 14.74
N LYS A 252 -74.67 -16.76 15.32
CA LYS A 252 -75.69 -15.73 15.33
C LYS A 252 -75.05 -14.45 15.88
N ASN A 253 -75.28 -13.31 15.22
CA ASN A 253 -75.80 -12.09 15.84
C ASN A 253 -75.99 -10.99 14.77
N GLY A 254 -77.14 -11.04 14.11
CA GLY A 254 -77.75 -9.89 13.45
C GLY A 254 -78.69 -9.17 14.41
N GLN A 255 -78.61 -7.84 14.38
CA GLN A 255 -79.25 -6.82 15.23
C GLN A 255 -80.80 -6.70 15.06
N PRO A 256 -81.48 -5.80 15.81
CA PRO A 256 -82.84 -6.00 16.34
C PRO A 256 -83.96 -5.61 15.35
N GLU A 257 -85.12 -6.25 15.49
CA GLU A 257 -86.40 -5.63 15.14
C GLU A 257 -87.49 -6.01 16.14
N HIS A 258 -88.23 -4.99 16.52
CA HIS A 258 -89.29 -4.97 17.51
C HIS A 258 -90.62 -5.09 16.78
N VAL A 259 -91.39 -6.17 16.99
CA VAL A 259 -92.82 -6.20 16.68
C VAL A 259 -93.57 -6.92 17.81
N LEU A 260 -94.14 -6.09 18.68
CA LEU A 260 -95.48 -6.16 19.28
C LEU A 260 -96.06 -7.56 19.61
N ASP A 261 -96.21 -7.82 20.91
CA ASP A 261 -97.53 -8.16 21.45
C ASP A 261 -97.63 -7.74 22.94
N LYS A 262 -98.55 -6.79 23.18
CA LYS A 262 -99.24 -6.37 24.43
C LYS A 262 -98.45 -5.96 25.68
#